data_AF-A0A1Y3ASS1-F1
#
_entry.id   AF-A0A1Y3ASS1-F1
#
_cell.length_a   1.000
_cell.length_b   1.000
_cell.length_c   1.000
_cell.angle_alpha   90.00
_cell.angle_beta   90.00
_cell.angle_gamma   90.00
#
_symmetry.space_group_name_H-M   'P 1'
#
loop_
_entity.id
_entity.type
_entity.pdbx_description
1 polymer ?
#
loop_
_entity_poly.entity_id
_entity_poly.type
_entity_poly.pdbx_seq_one_letter_code
_entity_poly.pdbx_strand_id
1 'polypeptide(L)'
;MSTLTTILITILVTSFVNGQQQQRQPSVIQVPTIRLNNRIVYRENNVIPKQQIRPNNNNNNKPRAPYLIIIPSSTTNNRHNNYRPSIANAEENILPGPATTENHLPIGNDDDDQEKTGSPFDFLNDVLNDEHDLNNAKAALDSPNTRDVINQNGPNMTIFAPSDDAFNNSPKQWSNEEKKKFLDNHSIIGQRIPIYRSNDGPEEEPSHKEDRLNVLKPNLHFGNSPLVHKVDRIQTEPINAMTIMSMQPILSTITRLIKFAQMEPKLRNEPGTMFCPFDNPITRNIARNANVKNMKQIREFLSDHMVQGEQGCHF
;
A
#
# COMPACT_ATOMS: atom_id res chain seq x y z
N MET A 1 -11.97 50.02 -63.21
CA MET A 1 -11.35 50.59 -62.00
C MET A 1 -11.32 49.52 -60.93
N SER A 2 -10.12 49.24 -60.41
CA SER A 2 -9.79 48.47 -59.20
C SER A 2 -10.70 47.28 -58.85
N THR A 3 -10.32 46.12 -59.37
CA THR A 3 -10.52 44.83 -58.68
C THR A 3 -9.28 43.98 -58.89
N LEU A 4 -8.77 43.47 -57.77
CA LEU A 4 -8.07 42.20 -57.60
C LEU A 4 -7.97 41.29 -58.83
N THR A 5 -6.83 40.61 -58.96
CA THR A 5 -6.66 39.15 -58.80
C THR A 5 -5.53 38.68 -59.71
N THR A 6 -4.84 37.62 -59.29
CA THR A 6 -4.22 36.58 -60.13
C THR A 6 -2.68 36.69 -60.20
N ILE A 7 -1.92 36.02 -59.33
CA ILE A 7 -1.60 34.57 -59.33
C ILE A 7 -0.38 34.25 -60.19
N LEU A 8 0.59 33.63 -59.50
CA LEU A 8 1.45 32.55 -59.98
C LEU A 8 2.61 32.85 -60.95
N ILE A 9 3.80 32.58 -60.39
CA ILE A 9 4.68 31.46 -60.77
C ILE A 9 5.69 31.69 -61.90
N THR A 10 6.94 31.30 -61.55
CA THR A 10 8.05 30.86 -62.42
C THR A 10 8.68 31.95 -63.31
N ILE A 11 10.01 32.10 -63.47
CA ILE A 11 11.11 31.14 -63.31
C ILE A 11 12.44 31.84 -63.61
N LEU A 12 13.54 31.32 -63.02
CA LEU A 12 14.93 31.33 -63.53
C LEU A 12 15.69 32.68 -63.64
N VAL A 13 17.01 32.82 -63.37
CA VAL A 13 18.04 31.92 -62.82
C VAL A 13 19.33 32.72 -62.57
N THR A 14 20.09 32.31 -61.54
CA THR A 14 21.55 32.48 -61.29
C THR A 14 22.11 33.92 -61.14
N SER A 15 23.08 34.24 -60.28
CA SER A 15 24.27 33.50 -59.80
C SER A 15 24.78 34.20 -58.50
N PHE A 16 25.02 33.51 -57.38
CA PHE A 16 26.27 32.82 -56.97
C PHE A 16 27.35 33.73 -56.35
N VAL A 17 27.62 33.55 -55.03
CA VAL A 17 28.94 33.22 -54.40
C VAL A 17 29.20 33.91 -53.03
N ASN A 18 29.29 33.05 -52.00
CA ASN A 18 30.07 33.04 -50.74
C ASN A 18 29.98 34.21 -49.72
N GLY A 19 29.94 33.97 -48.41
CA GLY A 19 30.13 32.75 -47.61
C GLY A 19 29.99 33.04 -46.10
N GLN A 20 30.09 31.98 -45.28
CA GLN A 20 29.98 31.91 -43.80
C GLN A 20 28.56 31.61 -43.25
N GLN A 21 28.11 30.36 -43.44
CA GLN A 21 27.10 29.74 -42.59
C GLN A 21 27.77 29.21 -41.31
N GLN A 22 27.52 29.86 -40.17
CA GLN A 22 27.53 29.18 -38.88
C GLN A 22 26.21 28.40 -38.78
N GLN A 23 26.32 27.07 -38.81
CA GLN A 23 25.20 26.17 -38.55
C GLN A 23 24.69 26.39 -37.12
N ARG A 24 23.58 27.12 -36.97
CA ARG A 24 22.72 27.00 -35.79
C ARG A 24 22.03 25.64 -35.87
N GLN A 25 22.60 24.67 -35.17
CA GLN A 25 21.90 23.45 -34.80
C GLN A 25 20.61 23.86 -34.06
N PRO A 26 19.43 23.30 -34.38
CA PRO A 26 18.31 23.38 -33.46
C PRO A 26 18.76 22.70 -32.16
N SER A 27 18.66 23.40 -31.03
CA SER A 27 18.84 22.82 -29.71
C SER A 27 17.74 21.78 -29.49
N VAL A 28 17.97 20.58 -30.01
CA VAL A 28 17.30 19.37 -29.56
C VAL A 28 17.79 19.18 -28.13
N ILE A 29 16.90 19.44 -27.17
CA ILE A 29 17.07 18.90 -25.82
C ILE A 29 17.00 17.39 -26.02
N GLN A 30 18.17 16.76 -26.17
CA GLN A 30 18.31 15.34 -25.98
C GLN A 30 17.99 15.09 -24.50
N VAL A 31 16.73 14.78 -24.22
CA VAL A 31 16.39 14.03 -23.02
C VAL A 31 17.18 12.74 -23.16
N PRO A 32 18.12 12.43 -22.26
CA PRO A 32 18.78 11.13 -22.30
C PRO A 32 17.68 10.08 -22.15
N THR A 33 17.43 9.35 -23.23
CA THR A 33 16.67 8.11 -23.17
C THR A 33 17.54 7.12 -22.40
N ILE A 34 17.52 7.22 -21.08
CA ILE A 34 17.98 6.15 -20.22
C ILE A 34 16.94 5.05 -20.42
N ARG A 35 17.16 4.19 -21.42
CA ARG A 35 16.55 2.86 -21.43
C ARG A 35 17.12 2.14 -20.22
N LEU A 36 16.49 2.32 -19.07
CA LEU A 36 16.61 1.37 -17.98
C LEU A 36 16.00 0.08 -18.53
N ASN A 37 16.86 -0.83 -19.01
CA ASN A 37 16.53 -2.25 -19.18
C ASN A 37 16.28 -2.92 -17.81
N ASN A 38 15.71 -2.20 -16.85
CA ASN A 38 15.21 -2.72 -15.59
C ASN A 38 13.80 -3.25 -15.82
N ARG A 39 13.67 -4.17 -16.79
CA ARG A 39 12.57 -5.11 -16.70
C ARG A 39 12.84 -5.87 -15.41
N ILE A 40 11.98 -5.71 -14.41
CA ILE A 40 11.99 -6.59 -13.25
C ILE A 40 11.65 -7.97 -13.83
N VAL A 41 12.68 -8.77 -14.08
CA VAL A 41 12.52 -10.15 -14.54
C VAL A 41 12.15 -10.93 -13.29
N TYR A 42 10.85 -11.09 -13.06
CA TYR A 42 10.36 -12.13 -12.17
C TYR A 42 10.79 -13.47 -12.77
N ARG A 43 11.64 -14.21 -12.05
CA ARG A 43 12.03 -15.56 -12.44
C ARG A 43 10.78 -16.42 -12.32
N GLU A 44 10.21 -16.85 -13.45
CA GLU A 44 9.18 -17.89 -13.46
C GLU A 44 9.77 -19.13 -12.78
N ASN A 45 9.29 -19.46 -11.59
CA ASN A 45 9.61 -20.74 -10.98
C ASN A 45 8.96 -21.83 -11.83
N ASN A 46 9.77 -22.81 -12.22
CA ASN A 46 9.41 -23.91 -13.10
C ASN A 46 8.04 -24.51 -12.77
N VAL A 47 7.25 -24.69 -13.83
CA VAL A 47 5.96 -25.38 -13.87
C VAL A 47 6.05 -26.72 -13.16
N ILE A 48 5.45 -26.82 -11.97
CA ILE A 48 5.11 -28.10 -11.34
C ILE A 48 3.87 -28.64 -12.09
N PRO A 49 3.85 -29.91 -12.54
CA PRO A 49 2.74 -30.45 -13.30
C PRO A 49 1.44 -30.41 -12.49
N LYS A 50 0.38 -29.90 -13.13
CA LYS A 50 -0.98 -29.77 -12.60
C LYS A 50 -1.49 -31.11 -12.07
N GLN A 51 -1.54 -31.28 -10.75
CA GLN A 51 -2.50 -32.20 -10.16
C GLN A 51 -3.90 -31.58 -10.27
N GLN A 52 -4.79 -32.26 -10.97
CA GLN A 52 -6.20 -31.89 -11.11
C GLN A 52 -6.88 -31.96 -9.74
N ILE A 53 -6.91 -30.84 -9.02
CA ILE A 53 -7.84 -30.65 -7.92
C ILE A 53 -9.18 -30.25 -8.56
N ARG A 54 -10.20 -31.10 -8.38
CA ARG A 54 -11.58 -30.83 -8.80
C ARG A 54 -12.05 -29.53 -8.11
N PRO A 55 -12.66 -28.57 -8.83
CA PRO A 55 -13.19 -27.37 -8.20
C PRO A 55 -14.40 -27.76 -7.33
N ASN A 56 -14.28 -27.50 -6.02
CA ASN A 56 -15.40 -27.55 -5.10
C ASN A 56 -16.25 -26.29 -5.33
N ASN A 57 -17.47 -26.49 -5.82
CA ASN A 57 -18.31 -25.48 -6.45
C ASN A 57 -19.18 -24.73 -5.42
N ASN A 58 -18.56 -24.19 -4.37
CA ASN A 58 -19.25 -23.31 -3.41
C ASN A 58 -18.88 -21.85 -3.72
N ASN A 59 -19.70 -21.26 -4.60
CA ASN A 59 -19.69 -19.85 -4.97
C ASN A 59 -20.00 -18.95 -3.76
N ASN A 60 -18.94 -18.42 -3.15
CA ASN A 60 -18.95 -17.12 -2.47
C ASN A 60 -17.81 -16.28 -3.07
N ASN A 61 -17.92 -15.92 -4.35
CA ASN A 61 -17.00 -15.02 -5.03
C ASN A 61 -17.21 -13.58 -4.55
N LYS A 62 -16.86 -13.30 -3.29
CA LYS A 62 -16.65 -11.92 -2.83
C LYS A 62 -15.32 -11.46 -3.42
N PRO A 63 -15.25 -10.34 -4.16
CA PRO A 63 -13.98 -9.81 -4.64
C PRO A 63 -13.05 -9.60 -3.44
N ARG A 64 -11.89 -10.24 -3.47
CA ARG A 64 -10.83 -10.04 -2.48
C ARG A 64 -10.13 -8.73 -2.77
N ALA A 65 -9.73 -8.02 -1.72
CA ALA A 65 -9.01 -6.77 -1.86
C ALA A 65 -7.67 -7.00 -2.59
N PRO A 66 -7.23 -6.06 -3.46
CA PRO A 66 -5.94 -6.14 -4.12
C PRO A 66 -4.80 -6.13 -3.10
N TYR A 67 -3.75 -6.91 -3.39
CA TYR A 67 -2.59 -7.04 -2.51
C TYR A 67 -1.63 -5.88 -2.74
N LEU A 68 -1.16 -5.31 -1.65
CA LEU A 68 -0.12 -4.29 -1.66
C LEU A 68 1.19 -4.92 -1.21
N ILE A 69 2.13 -5.09 -2.13
CA ILE A 69 3.48 -5.49 -1.79
C ILE A 69 4.34 -4.25 -1.68
N ILE A 70 4.78 -3.99 -0.45
CA ILE A 70 5.70 -2.91 -0.15
C ILE A 70 7.13 -3.43 -0.40
N ILE A 71 7.79 -2.92 -1.44
CA ILE A 71 9.17 -3.33 -1.75
C ILE A 71 10.15 -2.34 -1.11
N PRO A 72 10.98 -2.77 -0.14
CA PRO A 72 12.10 -1.96 0.30
C PRO A 72 13.09 -1.75 -0.82
N SER A 73 13.44 -0.49 -1.06
CA SER A 73 14.46 -0.13 -2.05
C SER A 73 15.80 -0.71 -1.61
N SER A 74 16.25 -1.78 -2.26
CA SER A 74 17.60 -2.30 -2.06
C SER A 74 18.61 -1.34 -2.69
N THR A 75 19.24 -0.50 -1.87
CA THR A 75 20.40 0.28 -2.31
C THR A 75 21.59 -0.66 -2.48
N THR A 76 21.82 -1.15 -3.70
CA THR A 76 23.09 -1.76 -4.07
C THR A 76 24.13 -0.66 -4.31
N ASN A 77 25.06 -0.54 -3.35
CA ASN A 77 26.38 0.11 -3.41
C ASN A 77 26.64 1.16 -4.52
N ASN A 78 26.73 2.45 -4.14
CA ASN A 78 27.94 3.23 -4.38
C ASN A 78 27.99 4.52 -3.55
N ARG A 79 29.21 4.91 -3.20
CA ARG A 79 29.62 5.91 -2.20
C ARG A 79 28.96 7.30 -2.38
N HIS A 80 28.74 7.96 -1.24
CA HIS A 80 28.29 9.35 -1.03
C HIS A 80 26.81 9.65 -1.32
N ASN A 81 25.95 9.31 -0.37
CA ASN A 81 24.97 10.23 0.23
C ASN A 81 24.32 9.57 1.45
N ASN A 82 24.30 10.28 2.58
CA ASN A 82 23.75 9.83 3.87
C ASN A 82 22.21 9.79 3.83
N TYR A 83 21.63 8.95 2.99
CA TYR A 83 20.20 8.62 3.03
C TYR A 83 20.06 7.13 3.30
N ARG A 84 20.34 6.73 4.55
CA ARG A 84 19.91 5.45 5.09
C ARG A 84 18.55 5.72 5.73
N PRO A 85 17.41 5.39 5.09
CA PRO A 85 16.16 5.34 5.84
C PRO A 85 16.41 4.39 7.02
N SER A 86 16.10 4.85 8.24
CA SER A 86 16.32 4.10 9.50
C SER A 86 15.35 2.92 9.63
N ILE A 87 15.32 2.05 8.62
CA ILE A 87 14.57 0.80 8.59
C ILE A 87 15.24 -0.23 9.51
N ALA A 88 16.55 -0.09 9.76
CA ALA A 88 17.35 -1.06 10.50
C ALA A 88 16.90 -1.30 11.96
N ASN A 89 16.21 -0.34 12.60
CA ASN A 89 15.70 -0.51 13.96
C ASN A 89 14.24 -1.01 14.00
N ALA A 90 13.55 -1.04 12.85
CA ALA A 90 12.19 -1.55 12.73
C ALA A 90 12.16 -3.00 12.22
N GLU A 91 13.11 -3.39 11.36
CA GLU A 91 13.20 -4.77 10.84
C GLU A 91 13.54 -5.82 11.91
N GLU A 92 14.37 -5.48 12.91
CA GLU A 92 14.72 -6.43 14.00
C GLU A 92 13.54 -6.77 14.93
N ASN A 93 12.47 -5.98 14.94
CA ASN A 93 11.27 -6.23 15.77
C ASN A 93 10.02 -6.65 14.96
N ILE A 94 10.10 -6.73 13.62
CA ILE A 94 8.93 -7.00 12.76
C ILE A 94 9.06 -8.33 11.99
N LEU A 95 10.27 -8.87 11.85
CA LEU A 95 10.44 -10.24 11.37
C LEU A 95 10.05 -11.19 12.51
N PRO A 96 9.20 -12.21 12.27
CA PRO A 96 9.00 -13.26 13.26
C PRO A 96 10.34 -13.97 13.44
N GLY A 97 11.04 -13.65 14.53
CA GLY A 97 12.06 -14.55 15.04
C GLY A 97 11.44 -15.94 15.22
N PRO A 98 12.21 -17.03 15.08
CA PRO A 98 11.70 -18.35 15.43
C PRO A 98 11.10 -18.26 16.82
N ALA A 99 9.86 -18.72 16.98
CA ALA A 99 9.10 -18.66 18.22
C ALA A 99 9.97 -19.15 19.39
N THR A 100 10.61 -18.22 20.08
CA THR A 100 11.31 -18.48 21.32
C THR A 100 10.25 -18.29 22.37
N THR A 101 9.85 -19.40 22.97
CA THR A 101 9.04 -19.47 24.17
C THR A 101 9.83 -18.85 25.32
N GLU A 102 9.96 -17.53 25.35
CA GLU A 102 10.38 -16.84 26.56
C GLU A 102 9.14 -16.67 27.44
N ASN A 103 9.04 -17.61 28.39
CA ASN A 103 8.01 -17.67 29.41
C ASN A 103 8.12 -16.45 30.35
N HIS A 104 7.55 -15.32 29.97
CA HIS A 104 7.16 -14.30 30.93
C HIS A 104 5.74 -14.60 31.41
N LEU A 105 5.65 -15.36 32.50
CA LEU A 105 4.44 -15.48 33.30
C LEU A 105 4.11 -14.11 33.93
N PRO A 106 2.90 -13.57 33.77
CA PRO A 106 2.45 -12.46 34.59
C PRO A 106 2.05 -12.97 35.97
N ILE A 107 2.65 -12.38 37.00
CA ILE A 107 2.19 -12.48 38.39
C ILE A 107 1.16 -11.36 38.58
N GLY A 108 -0.10 -11.70 38.90
CA GLY A 108 -1.04 -10.76 39.53
C GLY A 108 -2.51 -10.91 39.15
N ASN A 109 -3.20 -11.73 39.93
CA ASN A 109 -4.54 -11.56 40.53
C ASN A 109 -5.59 -10.71 39.79
N ASP A 110 -6.66 -11.34 39.29
CA ASP A 110 -8.07 -10.90 39.42
C ASP A 110 -8.99 -12.07 39.02
N ASP A 111 -10.00 -12.37 39.86
CA ASP A 111 -10.82 -13.59 39.96
C ASP A 111 -11.77 -13.93 38.77
N ASP A 112 -11.39 -13.64 37.52
CA ASP A 112 -12.10 -14.08 36.30
C ASP A 112 -11.14 -14.88 35.39
N ASP A 113 -10.48 -15.89 35.97
CA ASP A 113 -9.52 -16.78 35.30
C ASP A 113 -10.19 -17.67 34.24
N GLN A 114 -10.65 -17.09 33.13
CA GLN A 114 -10.61 -17.82 31.87
C GLN A 114 -9.14 -18.12 31.59
N GLU A 115 -8.76 -19.37 31.80
CA GLU A 115 -7.44 -19.91 31.51
C GLU A 115 -7.00 -19.42 30.11
N LYS A 116 -6.03 -18.48 30.07
CA LYS A 116 -5.51 -17.96 28.81
C LYS A 116 -4.96 -19.14 28.03
N THR A 117 -5.59 -19.48 26.92
CA THR A 117 -5.19 -20.64 26.10
C THR A 117 -3.86 -20.44 25.38
N GLY A 118 -3.29 -19.22 25.46
CA GLY A 118 -2.12 -18.81 24.69
C GLY A 118 -2.42 -18.69 23.19
N SER A 119 -3.70 -18.56 22.85
CA SER A 119 -4.13 -18.44 21.46
C SER A 119 -3.81 -17.04 20.90
N PRO A 120 -3.72 -16.88 19.57
CA PRO A 120 -3.59 -15.56 18.96
C PRO A 120 -4.68 -14.56 19.39
N PHE A 121 -5.90 -15.03 19.67
CA PHE A 121 -6.97 -14.19 20.19
C PHE A 121 -6.71 -13.72 21.63
N ASP A 122 -6.10 -14.55 22.49
CA ASP A 122 -5.74 -14.13 23.85
C ASP A 122 -4.66 -13.06 23.82
N PHE A 123 -3.63 -13.24 22.98
CA PHE A 123 -2.61 -12.21 22.77
C PHE A 123 -3.19 -10.93 22.17
N LEU A 124 -4.17 -11.04 21.25
CA LEU A 124 -4.90 -9.88 20.75
C LEU A 124 -5.65 -9.16 21.88
N ASN A 125 -6.34 -9.90 22.75
CA ASN A 125 -7.04 -9.31 23.89
C ASN A 125 -6.08 -8.56 24.81
N ASP A 126 -4.88 -9.10 25.05
CA ASP A 126 -3.85 -8.41 25.83
C ASP A 126 -3.45 -7.08 25.16
N VAL A 127 -3.19 -7.08 23.85
CA VAL A 127 -2.91 -5.85 23.08
C VAL A 127 -4.05 -4.82 23.18
N LEU A 128 -5.31 -5.28 23.12
CA LEU A 128 -6.48 -4.40 23.19
C LEU A 128 -6.73 -3.89 24.62
N ASN A 129 -6.46 -4.69 25.65
CA ASN A 129 -6.63 -4.31 27.05
C ASN A 129 -5.59 -3.27 27.48
N ASP A 130 -4.38 -3.30 26.90
CA ASP A 130 -3.34 -2.31 27.14
C ASP A 130 -3.71 -0.90 26.62
N GLU A 131 -4.69 -0.81 25.71
CA GLU A 131 -5.22 0.44 25.18
C GLU A 131 -6.59 0.77 25.78
N HIS A 132 -6.63 1.74 26.69
CA HIS A 132 -7.83 2.13 27.46
C HIS A 132 -9.07 2.52 26.62
N ASP A 133 -8.90 2.87 25.35
CA ASP A 133 -9.95 3.33 24.44
C ASP A 133 -10.16 2.39 23.24
N LEU A 134 -9.91 1.09 23.39
CA LEU A 134 -10.22 0.05 22.40
C LEU A 134 -11.28 -0.96 22.87
N ASN A 135 -12.06 -0.65 23.91
CA ASN A 135 -13.03 -1.58 24.50
C ASN A 135 -14.14 -1.97 23.52
N ASN A 136 -14.62 -1.02 22.71
CA ASN A 136 -15.67 -1.26 21.73
C ASN A 136 -15.13 -2.11 20.57
N ALA A 137 -13.90 -1.88 20.13
CA ALA A 137 -13.24 -2.72 19.13
C ALA A 137 -13.08 -4.16 19.65
N LYS A 138 -12.65 -4.33 20.91
CA LYS A 138 -12.59 -5.64 21.56
C LYS A 138 -13.95 -6.33 21.57
N ALA A 139 -15.01 -5.63 22.00
CA ALA A 139 -16.37 -6.18 22.02
C ALA A 139 -16.88 -6.57 20.61
N ALA A 140 -16.53 -5.79 19.58
CA ALA A 140 -16.88 -6.07 18.18
C ALA A 140 -16.10 -7.26 17.59
N LEU A 141 -14.92 -7.57 18.15
CA LEU A 141 -14.11 -8.74 17.78
C LEU A 141 -14.44 -9.98 18.59
N ASP A 142 -15.23 -9.85 19.66
CA ASP A 142 -15.51 -10.93 20.57
C ASP A 142 -16.74 -11.77 20.16
N SER A 143 -16.53 -12.76 19.30
CA SER A 143 -17.53 -13.78 18.95
C SER A 143 -16.85 -15.10 18.59
N PRO A 144 -17.54 -16.25 18.66
CA PRO A 144 -16.95 -17.53 18.24
C PRO A 144 -16.38 -17.49 16.81
N ASN A 145 -17.14 -16.92 15.86
CA ASN A 145 -16.73 -16.85 14.45
C ASN A 145 -15.49 -15.98 14.22
N THR A 146 -15.40 -14.82 14.89
CA THR A 146 -14.25 -13.93 14.76
C THR A 146 -13.02 -14.49 15.48
N ARG A 147 -13.21 -15.12 16.65
CA ARG A 147 -12.17 -15.83 17.40
C ARG A 147 -11.53 -16.94 16.54
N ASP A 148 -12.33 -17.75 15.87
CA ASP A 148 -11.84 -18.83 15.01
C ASP A 148 -10.97 -18.29 13.87
N VAL A 149 -11.42 -17.22 13.20
CA VAL A 149 -10.64 -16.58 12.13
C VAL A 149 -9.34 -15.99 12.66
N ILE A 150 -9.37 -15.31 13.81
CA ILE A 150 -8.18 -14.71 14.43
C ILE A 150 -7.20 -15.79 14.88
N ASN A 151 -7.68 -16.89 15.48
CA ASN A 151 -6.82 -17.99 15.90
C ASN A 151 -6.19 -18.73 14.73
N GLN A 152 -6.92 -18.87 13.62
CA GLN A 152 -6.39 -19.48 12.41
C GLN A 152 -5.32 -18.61 11.72
N ASN A 153 -5.47 -17.29 11.75
CA ASN A 153 -4.65 -16.37 10.95
C ASN A 153 -3.65 -15.54 11.78
N GLY A 154 -3.77 -15.54 13.10
CA GLY A 154 -3.06 -14.72 14.09
C GLY A 154 -1.86 -13.92 13.60
N PRO A 155 -0.65 -14.50 13.57
CA PRO A 155 0.57 -13.79 13.20
C PRO A 155 0.62 -13.35 11.74
N ASN A 156 -0.28 -13.82 10.87
CA ASN A 156 -0.39 -13.42 9.47
C ASN A 156 -1.60 -12.52 9.22
N MET A 157 -2.04 -11.76 10.23
CA MET A 157 -3.19 -10.87 10.14
C MET A 157 -2.84 -9.45 10.59
N THR A 158 -3.45 -8.46 9.94
CA THR A 158 -3.47 -7.07 10.40
C THR A 158 -4.89 -6.67 10.77
N ILE A 159 -5.08 -6.00 11.91
CA ILE A 159 -6.36 -5.45 12.38
C ILE A 159 -6.22 -3.93 12.54
N PHE A 160 -7.22 -3.19 12.07
CA PHE A 160 -7.32 -1.75 12.21
C PHE A 160 -8.42 -1.46 13.23
N ALA A 161 -8.04 -1.36 14.51
CA ALA A 161 -8.96 -1.22 15.63
C ALA A 161 -9.35 0.26 15.81
N PRO A 162 -10.63 0.64 15.59
CA PRO A 162 -11.07 2.00 15.82
C PRO A 162 -11.05 2.35 17.31
N SER A 163 -10.72 3.59 17.66
CA SER A 163 -10.87 4.09 19.03
C SER A 163 -12.33 4.11 19.45
N ASP A 164 -12.60 4.08 20.76
CA ASP A 164 -13.95 4.09 21.31
C ASP A 164 -14.76 5.32 20.83
N ASP A 165 -14.11 6.47 20.65
CA ASP A 165 -14.71 7.68 20.06
C ASP A 165 -15.26 7.48 18.64
N ALA A 166 -14.68 6.57 17.86
CA ALA A 166 -15.16 6.24 16.52
C ALA A 166 -16.52 5.53 16.54
N PHE A 167 -16.91 4.95 17.68
CA PHE A 167 -18.17 4.22 17.88
C PHE A 167 -19.33 5.12 18.31
N ASN A 168 -19.16 6.44 18.39
CA ASN A 168 -20.22 7.36 18.86
C ASN A 168 -21.57 7.20 18.12
N ASN A 169 -21.55 6.72 16.87
CA ASN A 169 -22.76 6.43 16.07
C ASN A 169 -23.01 4.92 15.83
N SER A 170 -22.33 4.05 16.56
CA SER A 170 -22.43 2.59 16.38
C SER A 170 -23.49 1.96 17.30
N PRO A 171 -24.02 0.78 16.91
CA PRO A 171 -24.91 0.03 17.79
C PRO A 171 -24.18 -0.35 19.08
N LYS A 172 -24.90 -0.30 20.21
CA LYS A 172 -24.38 -0.69 21.54
C LYS A 172 -24.23 -2.20 21.69
N GLN A 173 -24.94 -2.98 20.88
CA GLN A 173 -24.92 -4.43 20.87
C GLN A 173 -24.78 -4.89 19.42
N TRP A 174 -23.81 -5.77 19.17
CA TRP A 174 -23.49 -6.26 17.85
C TRP A 174 -23.91 -7.72 17.75
N SER A 175 -24.70 -8.06 16.73
CA SER A 175 -24.97 -9.43 16.33
C SER A 175 -23.70 -10.15 15.88
N ASN A 176 -23.70 -11.48 15.85
CA ASN A 176 -22.56 -12.25 15.35
C ASN A 176 -22.25 -11.93 13.87
N GLU A 177 -23.27 -11.62 13.08
CA GLU A 177 -23.15 -11.19 11.70
C GLU A 177 -22.47 -9.81 11.58
N GLU A 178 -22.84 -8.86 12.44
CA GLU A 178 -22.21 -7.53 12.50
C GLU A 178 -20.75 -7.62 12.97
N LYS A 179 -20.45 -8.47 13.96
CA LYS A 179 -19.08 -8.73 14.42
C LYS A 179 -18.22 -9.36 13.31
N LYS A 180 -18.77 -10.32 12.56
CA LYS A 180 -18.09 -10.86 11.39
C LYS A 180 -17.85 -9.78 10.32
N LYS A 181 -18.85 -8.94 10.04
CA LYS A 181 -18.72 -7.83 9.09
C LYS A 181 -17.68 -6.80 9.58
N PHE A 182 -17.62 -6.54 10.88
CA PHE A 182 -16.62 -5.70 11.50
C PHE A 182 -15.22 -6.22 11.18
N LEU A 183 -14.97 -7.51 11.45
CA LEU A 183 -13.69 -8.15 11.15
C LEU A 183 -13.35 -8.08 9.66
N ASP A 184 -14.30 -8.41 8.78
CA ASP A 184 -14.13 -8.33 7.32
C ASP A 184 -13.73 -6.91 6.86
N ASN A 185 -14.25 -5.88 7.52
CA ASN A 185 -13.99 -4.49 7.16
C ASN A 185 -12.70 -3.93 7.76
N HIS A 186 -12.30 -4.42 8.93
CA HIS A 186 -11.20 -3.87 9.72
C HIS A 186 -9.97 -4.78 9.75
N SER A 187 -9.89 -5.80 8.90
CA SER A 187 -8.74 -6.68 8.87
C SER A 187 -8.26 -7.04 7.48
N ILE A 188 -6.98 -7.41 7.43
CA ILE A 188 -6.33 -7.98 6.26
C ILE A 188 -5.77 -9.32 6.69
N ILE A 189 -6.28 -10.37 6.07
CA ILE A 189 -5.88 -11.75 6.34
C ILE A 189 -4.75 -12.15 5.38
N GLY A 190 -3.76 -12.89 5.89
CA GLY A 190 -2.62 -13.37 5.13
C GLY A 190 -1.48 -12.36 5.00
N GLN A 191 -1.61 -11.16 5.58
CA GLN A 191 -0.59 -10.13 5.51
C GLN A 191 -0.47 -9.34 6.81
N ARG A 192 0.76 -9.21 7.30
CA ARG A 192 1.15 -8.19 8.29
C ARG A 192 1.60 -6.92 7.57
N ILE A 193 0.90 -5.83 7.81
CA ILE A 193 1.18 -4.54 7.18
C ILE A 193 1.64 -3.55 8.24
N PRO A 194 2.94 -3.44 8.52
CA PRO A 194 3.47 -2.40 9.39
C PRO A 194 3.25 -1.02 8.76
N ILE A 195 2.99 -0.02 9.60
CA ILE A 195 2.90 1.39 9.20
C ILE A 195 4.22 2.07 9.56
N TYR A 196 4.90 2.57 8.54
CA TYR A 196 6.18 3.25 8.70
C TYR A 196 5.95 4.75 8.81
N ARG A 197 6.42 5.35 9.90
CA ARG A 197 6.44 6.81 10.05
C ARG A 197 7.57 7.39 9.20
N SER A 198 7.30 8.51 8.53
CA SER A 198 8.36 9.27 7.87
C SER A 198 9.27 9.87 8.93
N ASN A 199 10.59 9.77 8.75
CA ASN A 199 11.57 10.45 9.59
C ASN A 199 11.70 11.94 9.21
N ASP A 200 11.13 12.34 8.07
CA ASP A 200 11.30 13.66 7.49
C ASP A 200 10.29 14.67 8.09
N GLY A 201 10.37 14.88 9.41
CA GLY A 201 9.64 15.94 10.13
C GLY A 201 8.12 15.87 10.05
N PRO A 202 7.39 16.85 10.63
CA PRO A 202 5.95 16.95 10.43
C PRO A 202 5.70 17.21 8.94
N GLU A 203 5.28 16.17 8.22
CA GLU A 203 4.76 16.31 6.85
C GLU A 203 3.72 17.42 6.86
N GLU A 204 3.84 18.39 5.94
CA GLU A 204 2.79 19.38 5.71
C GLU A 204 1.47 18.63 5.61
N GLU A 205 0.58 18.87 6.57
CA GLU A 205 -0.67 18.14 6.66
C GLU A 205 -1.40 18.28 5.32
N PRO A 206 -1.64 17.17 4.60
CA PRO A 206 -2.38 17.26 3.36
C PRO A 206 -3.76 17.84 3.66
N SER A 207 -4.12 18.92 2.94
CA SER A 207 -5.32 19.74 3.14
C SER A 207 -6.67 19.01 3.00
N HIS A 208 -6.67 17.68 2.84
CA HIS A 208 -7.84 16.83 2.72
C HIS A 208 -7.81 15.76 3.81
N LYS A 209 -8.12 16.19 5.05
CA LYS A 209 -8.23 15.33 6.24
C LYS A 209 -9.49 14.46 6.27
N GLU A 210 -10.54 14.86 5.56
CA GLU A 210 -11.89 14.35 5.86
C GLU A 210 -12.08 12.88 5.45
N ASP A 211 -11.46 12.41 4.36
CA ASP A 211 -11.68 11.05 3.84
C ASP A 211 -10.58 10.02 4.14
N ARG A 212 -9.53 10.36 4.88
CA ARG A 212 -8.43 9.42 5.17
C ARG A 212 -8.61 8.71 6.49
N LEU A 213 -8.53 7.38 6.49
CA LEU A 213 -8.38 6.60 7.73
C LEU A 213 -7.10 7.04 8.44
N ASN A 214 -7.22 7.75 9.56
CA ASN A 214 -6.04 8.23 10.27
C ASN A 214 -5.62 7.17 11.29
N VAL A 215 -4.32 6.88 11.30
CA VAL A 215 -3.74 5.93 12.25
C VAL A 215 -3.23 6.71 13.45
N LEU A 216 -3.92 6.55 14.57
CA LEU A 216 -3.61 7.20 15.84
C LEU A 216 -2.37 6.57 16.48
N LYS A 217 -2.29 5.23 16.46
CA LYS A 217 -1.17 4.48 17.02
C LYS A 217 -0.88 3.24 16.16
N PRO A 218 0.25 3.21 15.42
CA PRO A 218 0.58 2.08 14.55
C PRO A 218 1.32 0.97 15.30
N ASN A 219 1.31 -0.23 14.72
CA ASN A 219 2.20 -1.36 15.03
C ASN A 219 2.11 -1.95 16.44
N LEU A 220 0.91 -1.93 17.04
CA LEU A 220 0.64 -2.59 18.32
C LEU A 220 0.64 -4.11 18.11
N HIS A 221 1.42 -4.86 18.88
CA HIS A 221 1.43 -6.31 18.83
C HIS A 221 2.09 -6.90 20.07
N PHE A 222 1.72 -8.14 20.41
CA PHE A 222 2.33 -8.90 21.48
C PHE A 222 2.29 -10.40 21.14
N GLY A 223 3.41 -11.10 21.32
CA GLY A 223 3.51 -12.54 21.02
C GLY A 223 3.00 -12.89 19.61
N ASN A 224 2.08 -13.87 19.54
CA ASN A 224 1.47 -14.34 18.30
C ASN A 224 0.16 -13.63 17.93
N SER A 225 -0.12 -12.44 18.49
CA SER A 225 -1.30 -11.65 18.13
C SER A 225 -1.28 -11.26 16.64
N PRO A 226 -2.43 -10.87 16.06
CA PRO A 226 -2.45 -9.99 14.89
C PRO A 226 -1.66 -8.71 15.13
N LEU A 227 -1.19 -8.09 14.04
CA LEU A 227 -0.67 -6.72 14.08
C LEU A 227 -1.84 -5.74 14.17
N VAL A 228 -1.89 -4.91 15.19
CA VAL A 228 -2.98 -3.96 15.42
C VAL A 228 -2.54 -2.52 15.12
N HIS A 229 -3.37 -1.79 14.40
CA HIS A 229 -3.26 -0.34 14.23
C HIS A 229 -4.48 0.31 14.83
N LYS A 230 -4.28 1.22 15.78
CA LYS A 230 -5.35 2.04 16.32
C LYS A 230 -5.71 3.15 15.33
N VAL A 231 -6.98 3.27 14.98
CA VAL A 231 -7.48 4.21 13.96
C VAL A 231 -8.62 5.09 14.47
N ASP A 232 -8.87 6.20 13.78
CA ASP A 232 -9.81 7.26 14.22
C ASP A 232 -11.27 7.05 13.80
N ARG A 233 -11.57 6.03 12.97
CA ARG A 233 -12.89 5.84 12.38
C ARG A 233 -13.19 4.38 12.11
N ILE A 234 -14.48 4.06 12.10
CA ILE A 234 -14.99 2.75 11.71
C ILE A 234 -15.06 2.66 10.18
N GLN A 235 -14.53 1.57 9.63
CA GLN A 235 -14.63 1.21 8.23
C GLN A 235 -15.98 0.56 7.92
N THR A 236 -16.71 1.16 6.98
CA THR A 236 -17.98 0.63 6.46
C THR A 236 -17.76 -0.36 5.30
N GLU A 237 -16.58 -0.33 4.69
CA GLU A 237 -16.16 -1.19 3.60
C GLU A 237 -14.84 -1.91 3.93
N PRO A 238 -14.54 -3.05 3.28
CA PRO A 238 -13.25 -3.71 3.38
C PRO A 238 -12.07 -2.78 3.05
N ILE A 239 -11.01 -2.89 3.84
CA ILE A 239 -9.76 -2.17 3.59
C ILE A 239 -9.21 -2.61 2.23
N ASN A 240 -8.99 -1.62 1.36
CA ASN A 240 -8.42 -1.80 0.04
C ASN A 240 -7.02 -1.19 -0.06
N ALA A 241 -6.34 -1.45 -1.19
CA ALA A 241 -4.98 -0.94 -1.42
C ALA A 241 -4.89 0.59 -1.29
N MET A 242 -5.89 1.35 -1.76
CA MET A 242 -5.87 2.82 -1.63
C MET A 242 -5.96 3.27 -0.17
N THR A 243 -6.77 2.60 0.66
CA THR A 243 -6.83 2.86 2.10
C THR A 243 -5.46 2.60 2.74
N ILE A 244 -4.85 1.44 2.46
CA ILE A 244 -3.52 1.09 2.99
C ILE A 244 -2.48 2.13 2.57
N MET A 245 -2.43 2.50 1.28
CA MET A 245 -1.49 3.51 0.80
C MET A 245 -1.69 4.87 1.48
N SER A 246 -2.94 5.24 1.77
CA SER A 246 -3.22 6.50 2.48
C SER A 246 -2.74 6.51 3.93
N MET A 247 -2.61 5.34 4.55
CA MET A 247 -2.08 5.13 5.90
C MET A 247 -0.54 5.06 5.94
N GLN A 248 0.13 5.00 4.79
CA GLN A 248 1.58 4.83 4.68
C GLN A 248 2.23 6.14 4.19
N PRO A 249 2.77 6.99 5.10
CA PRO A 249 3.46 8.23 4.72
C PRO A 249 4.53 8.02 3.65
N ILE A 250 5.28 6.91 3.76
CA ILE A 250 6.34 6.54 2.81
C ILE A 250 5.85 6.22 1.39
N LEU A 251 4.53 6.09 1.19
CA LEU A 251 3.89 5.88 -0.11
C LEU A 251 3.22 7.16 -0.65
N SER A 252 3.35 8.30 0.02
CA SER A 252 2.70 9.56 -0.34
C SER A 252 2.95 9.98 -1.80
N THR A 253 4.20 9.88 -2.27
CA THR A 253 4.58 10.23 -3.65
C THR A 253 3.90 9.34 -4.68
N ILE A 254 3.86 8.02 -4.48
CA ILE A 254 3.21 7.10 -5.41
C ILE A 254 1.68 7.27 -5.38
N THR A 255 1.10 7.52 -4.19
CA THR A 255 -0.33 7.87 -4.07
C THR A 255 -0.68 9.13 -4.85
N ARG A 256 0.17 10.16 -4.80
CA ARG A 256 -0.02 11.38 -5.59
C ARG A 256 0.01 11.09 -7.10
N LEU A 257 0.93 10.24 -7.55
CA LEU A 257 1.01 9.84 -8.96
C LEU A 257 -0.23 9.06 -9.41
N ILE A 258 -0.73 8.14 -8.60
CA ILE A 258 -1.98 7.39 -8.88
C ILE A 258 -3.16 8.35 -9.06
N LYS A 259 -3.34 9.28 -8.12
CA LYS A 259 -4.39 10.29 -8.16
C LYS A 259 -4.27 11.17 -9.40
N PHE A 260 -3.06 11.66 -9.68
CA PHE A 260 -2.76 12.46 -10.86
C PHE A 260 -3.09 11.70 -12.15
N ALA A 261 -2.76 10.41 -12.21
CA ALA A 261 -3.00 9.54 -13.36
C ALA A 261 -4.44 9.06 -13.52
N GLN A 262 -5.30 9.32 -12.53
CA GLN A 262 -6.68 8.82 -12.41
C GLN A 262 -6.75 7.29 -12.40
N MET A 263 -5.81 6.65 -11.71
CA MET A 263 -5.72 5.18 -11.62
C MET A 263 -6.36 4.60 -10.34
N GLU A 264 -6.97 5.44 -9.49
CA GLU A 264 -7.64 4.97 -8.27
C GLU A 264 -8.78 3.97 -8.52
N PRO A 265 -9.68 4.15 -9.52
CA PRO A 265 -10.73 3.17 -9.79
C PRO A 265 -10.17 1.80 -10.15
N LYS A 266 -9.03 1.78 -10.85
CA LYS A 266 -8.32 0.54 -11.20
C LYS A 266 -7.88 -0.21 -9.94
N LEU A 267 -7.24 0.49 -9.01
CA LEU A 267 -6.77 -0.09 -7.74
C LEU A 267 -7.88 -0.43 -6.75
N ARG A 268 -9.08 0.13 -6.90
CA ARG A 268 -10.24 -0.20 -6.05
C ARG A 268 -11.05 -1.37 -6.59
N ASN A 269 -11.25 -1.41 -7.91
CA ASN A 269 -12.25 -2.28 -8.53
C ASN A 269 -11.63 -3.49 -9.25
N GLU A 270 -10.36 -3.44 -9.63
CA GLU A 270 -9.71 -4.54 -10.33
C GLU A 270 -8.85 -5.36 -9.36
N PRO A 271 -9.03 -6.70 -9.30
CA PRO A 271 -8.16 -7.56 -8.52
C PRO A 271 -6.75 -7.56 -9.12
N GLY A 272 -5.76 -7.31 -8.29
CA GLY A 272 -4.39 -7.21 -8.72
C GLY A 272 -3.42 -7.08 -7.56
N THR A 273 -2.14 -7.07 -7.92
CA THR A 273 -1.04 -6.83 -6.98
C THR A 273 -0.30 -5.59 -7.42
N MET A 274 -0.15 -4.63 -6.51
CA MET A 274 0.66 -3.45 -6.75
C MET A 274 1.98 -3.56 -6.00
N PHE A 275 3.08 -3.46 -6.74
CA PHE A 275 4.42 -3.36 -6.20
C PHE A 275 4.74 -1.88 -5.98
N CYS A 276 4.50 -1.38 -4.79
CA CYS A 276 4.67 0.04 -4.54
C CYS A 276 6.15 0.38 -4.30
N PRO A 277 6.77 1.19 -5.19
CA PRO A 277 8.10 1.71 -4.90
C PRO A 277 7.99 2.70 -3.76
N PHE A 278 8.94 2.62 -2.83
CA PHE A 278 9.10 3.67 -1.82
C PHE A 278 9.38 5.03 -2.44
N ASP A 279 9.20 6.05 -1.61
CA ASP A 279 9.57 7.43 -1.92
C ASP A 279 11.10 7.57 -2.07
N ASN A 280 11.58 7.20 -3.27
CA ASN A 280 12.97 7.25 -3.67
C ASN A 280 13.21 8.40 -4.67
N PRO A 281 14.47 8.78 -4.95
CA PRO A 281 14.77 9.88 -5.88
C PRO A 281 14.15 9.74 -7.27
N ILE A 282 13.97 8.51 -7.78
CA ILE A 282 13.33 8.25 -9.08
C ILE A 282 11.83 8.58 -9.00
N THR A 283 11.13 8.01 -8.02
CA THR A 283 9.69 8.26 -7.80
C THR A 283 9.43 9.75 -7.56
N ARG A 284 10.27 10.42 -6.74
CA ARG A 284 10.21 11.86 -6.49
C ARG A 284 10.43 12.68 -7.77
N ASN A 285 11.39 12.30 -8.60
CA ASN A 285 11.65 13.00 -9.86
C ASN A 285 10.48 12.87 -10.84
N ILE A 286 9.88 11.68 -10.95
CA ILE A 286 8.67 11.48 -11.76
C ILE A 286 7.53 12.36 -11.24
N ALA A 287 7.29 12.38 -9.93
CA ALA A 287 6.25 13.19 -9.31
C ALA A 287 6.45 14.70 -9.49
N ARG A 288 7.69 15.20 -9.35
CA ARG A 288 8.00 16.64 -9.55
C ARG A 288 7.76 17.09 -10.99
N ASN A 289 8.02 16.22 -11.96
CA ASN A 289 7.82 16.52 -13.37
C ASN A 289 6.41 16.19 -13.86
N ALA A 290 5.52 15.67 -13.01
CA ALA A 290 4.19 15.22 -13.42
C ALA A 290 3.33 16.38 -13.94
N ASN A 291 2.86 16.26 -15.19
CA ASN A 291 2.00 17.23 -15.85
C ASN A 291 1.16 16.55 -16.96
N VAL A 292 0.24 17.28 -17.59
CA VAL A 292 -0.66 16.69 -18.60
C VAL A 292 0.12 16.14 -19.82
N LYS A 293 1.27 16.72 -20.18
CA LYS A 293 2.06 16.30 -21.35
C LYS A 293 2.75 14.95 -21.15
N ASN A 294 3.07 14.56 -19.91
CA ASN A 294 3.71 13.26 -19.62
C ASN A 294 2.76 12.25 -18.94
N MET A 295 1.45 12.49 -18.97
CA MET A 295 0.43 11.61 -18.39
C MET A 295 0.55 10.15 -18.87
N LYS A 296 0.85 9.95 -20.15
CA LYS A 296 1.04 8.61 -20.73
C LYS A 296 2.21 7.86 -20.06
N GLN A 297 3.34 8.54 -19.86
CA GLN A 297 4.52 7.96 -19.23
C GLN A 297 4.26 7.62 -17.76
N ILE A 298 3.52 8.46 -17.05
CA ILE A 298 3.13 8.19 -15.66
C ILE A 298 2.23 6.96 -15.58
N ARG A 299 1.24 6.84 -16.46
CA ARG A 299 0.36 5.66 -16.51
C ARG A 299 1.11 4.39 -16.86
N GLU A 300 2.08 4.47 -17.77
CA GLU A 300 2.96 3.36 -18.14
C GLU A 300 3.81 2.94 -16.93
N PHE A 301 4.50 3.90 -16.29
CA PHE A 301 5.24 3.67 -15.05
C PHE A 301 4.38 3.01 -13.97
N LEU A 302 3.17 3.50 -13.71
CA LEU A 302 2.28 2.90 -12.71
C LEU A 302 1.80 1.49 -13.13
N SER A 303 1.53 1.29 -14.42
CA SER A 303 1.09 -0.01 -14.94
C SER A 303 2.20 -1.07 -14.85
N ASP A 304 3.47 -0.70 -15.01
CA ASP A 304 4.61 -1.61 -14.83
C ASP A 304 4.76 -2.11 -13.38
N HIS A 305 4.15 -1.41 -12.43
CA HIS A 305 4.11 -1.79 -11.01
C HIS A 305 2.82 -2.53 -10.63
N MET A 306 1.93 -2.79 -11.59
CA MET A 306 0.68 -3.53 -11.37
C MET A 306 0.70 -4.85 -12.12
N VAL A 307 0.42 -5.94 -11.42
CA VAL A 307 0.27 -7.27 -12.02
C VAL A 307 -1.17 -7.73 -11.85
N GLN A 308 -1.76 -8.28 -12.92
CA GLN A 308 -3.10 -8.86 -12.86
C GLN A 308 -3.11 -10.11 -11.97
N GLY A 309 -4.17 -10.23 -11.16
CA GLY A 309 -4.35 -11.35 -10.23
C GLY A 309 -3.65 -11.16 -8.88
N GLU A 310 -3.97 -12.07 -7.97
CA GLU A 310 -3.38 -12.14 -6.64
C GLU A 310 -1.99 -12.79 -6.75
N GLN A 311 -0.94 -11.98 -6.74
CA GLN A 311 0.45 -12.43 -6.64
C GLN A 311 0.84 -12.29 -5.16
N GLY A 312 0.29 -13.16 -4.33
CA GLY A 312 0.63 -13.31 -2.93
C GLY A 312 1.19 -14.71 -2.72
N CYS A 313 2.26 -14.84 -1.95
CA CYS A 313 2.89 -16.13 -1.69
C CYS A 313 1.88 -17.08 -1.02
N HIS A 314 1.38 -18.06 -1.76
CA HIS A 314 0.92 -19.31 -1.17
C HIS A 314 2.19 -19.98 -0.60
N PHE A 315 2.49 -19.71 0.67
CA PHE A 315 3.44 -20.49 1.45
C PHE A 315 2.70 -21.62 2.17
#